data_AF-A0A2N1UHJ5-F1
#
_entry.id   AF-A0A2N1UHJ5-F1
#
_cell.length_a   1.000
_cell.length_b   1.000
_cell.length_c   1.000
_cell.angle_alpha   90.00
_cell.angle_beta   90.00
_cell.angle_gamma   90.00
#
_symmetry.space_group_name_H-M   'P 1'
#
loop_
_entity.id
_entity.type
_entity.pdbx_description
1 polymer ?
#
loop_
_entity_poly.entity_id
_entity_poly.type
_entity_poly.pdbx_seq_one_letter_code
_entity_poly.pdbx_strand_id
1 'polypeptide(L)'
;MEHKIFPVVFVFLTITAISSAQYDYPDLAGDADIINFADFAVFAENWQKSGTGLAGDFDDSGKVDFNDLAYLSYYWLTAQWECRKIDLDYSGLIDFSDFVIFADCWLSSDGSPNYKTNCDFDDDDIVDIYDLKAFCNCWLKGTRPQGIWEQFKAALAAGDIDRAVSFFAVFVADDYRDIFNEHSDKLQSLAADMGQLTLEYRDRDIAVYELSNAAGNLFFPVVFTMDDESKWKIAVF
;
A
#
# COMPACT_ATOMS: atom_id res chain seq x y z
N MET A 1 -30.49 -48.25 -53.27
CA MET A 1 -29.51 -47.31 -52.69
C MET A 1 -30.00 -47.01 -51.28
N GLU A 2 -29.45 -47.70 -50.28
CA GLU A 2 -29.89 -47.58 -48.88
C GLU A 2 -29.21 -46.38 -48.22
N HIS A 3 -30.00 -45.45 -47.68
CA HIS A 3 -29.50 -44.31 -46.92
C HIS A 3 -29.43 -44.67 -45.43
N LYS A 4 -28.20 -44.77 -44.89
CA LYS A 4 -27.95 -44.84 -43.45
C LYS A 4 -27.98 -43.43 -42.87
N ILE A 5 -28.89 -43.18 -41.93
CA ILE A 5 -28.94 -41.95 -41.14
C ILE A 5 -28.15 -42.18 -39.85
N PHE A 6 -27.15 -41.32 -39.59
CA PHE A 6 -26.42 -41.29 -38.33
C PHE A 6 -27.02 -40.22 -37.41
N PRO A 7 -27.28 -40.51 -36.13
CA PRO A 7 -27.76 -39.50 -35.19
C PRO A 7 -26.60 -38.57 -34.79
N VAL A 8 -26.81 -37.27 -34.99
CA VAL A 8 -25.91 -36.22 -34.48
C VAL A 8 -26.36 -35.88 -33.06
N VAL A 9 -25.52 -36.19 -32.08
CA VAL A 9 -25.75 -35.85 -30.67
C VAL A 9 -25.12 -34.48 -30.41
N PHE A 10 -25.97 -33.47 -30.15
CA PHE A 10 -25.52 -32.16 -29.71
C PHE A 10 -25.28 -32.18 -28.20
N VAL A 11 -24.01 -32.10 -27.80
CA VAL A 11 -23.61 -31.90 -26.40
C VAL A 11 -23.60 -30.40 -26.14
N PHE A 12 -24.58 -29.91 -25.38
CA PHE A 12 -24.58 -28.53 -24.89
C PHE A 12 -23.62 -28.44 -23.70
N LEU A 13 -22.43 -27.88 -23.94
CA LEU A 13 -21.51 -27.49 -22.89
C LEU A 13 -22.02 -26.16 -22.31
N THR A 14 -22.66 -26.20 -21.15
CA THR A 14 -22.97 -24.96 -20.41
C THR A 14 -21.67 -24.45 -19.81
N ILE A 15 -21.13 -23.38 -20.38
CA ILE A 15 -20.03 -22.63 -19.76
C ILE A 15 -20.66 -21.86 -18.60
N THR A 16 -20.49 -22.36 -17.38
CA THR A 16 -20.79 -21.58 -16.18
C THR A 16 -19.80 -20.43 -16.15
N ALA A 17 -20.29 -19.20 -16.19
CA ALA A 17 -19.46 -18.04 -15.91
C ALA A 17 -18.91 -18.21 -14.49
N ILE A 18 -17.60 -18.36 -14.37
CA ILE A 18 -16.91 -18.20 -13.09
C ILE A 18 -16.99 -16.70 -12.83
N SER A 19 -17.89 -16.27 -11.94
CA SER A 19 -17.81 -14.91 -11.40
C SER A 19 -16.47 -14.82 -10.70
N SER A 20 -15.65 -13.84 -11.06
CA SER A 20 -14.54 -13.45 -10.20
C SER A 20 -15.13 -13.18 -8.82
N ALA A 21 -14.78 -13.99 -7.82
CA ALA A 21 -15.11 -13.69 -6.44
C ALA A 21 -14.53 -12.29 -6.19
N GLN A 22 -15.43 -11.32 -6.04
CA GLN A 22 -15.07 -10.02 -5.55
C GLN A 22 -14.56 -10.31 -4.14
N TYR A 23 -13.27 -10.08 -3.90
CA TYR A 23 -12.70 -10.25 -2.58
C TYR A 23 -13.37 -9.21 -1.68
N ASP A 24 -14.48 -9.60 -1.06
CA ASP A 24 -15.23 -8.75 -0.16
C ASP A 24 -14.35 -8.46 1.05
N TYR A 25 -14.25 -7.18 1.36
CA TYR A 25 -13.51 -6.66 2.49
C TYR A 25 -14.01 -7.32 3.78
N PRO A 26 -13.13 -7.77 4.72
CA PRO A 26 -13.56 -8.59 5.84
C PRO A 26 -14.23 -7.80 6.99
N ASP A 27 -15.00 -6.75 6.66
CA ASP A 27 -15.89 -6.03 7.58
C ASP A 27 -17.16 -6.88 7.79
N LEU A 28 -17.06 -7.77 8.77
CA LEU A 28 -18.13 -8.71 9.11
C LEU A 28 -19.18 -8.07 10.02
N ALA A 29 -18.84 -7.00 10.73
CA ALA A 29 -19.74 -6.28 11.62
C ALA A 29 -20.59 -5.23 10.88
N GLY A 30 -20.15 -4.79 9.70
CA GLY A 30 -20.76 -3.75 8.89
C GLY A 30 -20.68 -2.37 9.54
N ASP A 31 -19.63 -2.11 10.33
CA ASP A 31 -19.49 -0.94 11.19
C ASP A 31 -18.57 0.16 10.63
N ALA A 32 -18.63 0.34 9.30
CA ALA A 32 -17.99 1.40 8.49
C ALA A 32 -16.62 1.05 7.90
N ASP A 33 -16.46 -0.15 7.33
CA ASP A 33 -15.23 -0.59 6.66
C ASP A 33 -13.98 -0.52 7.57
N ILE A 34 -14.13 -0.76 8.88
CA ILE A 34 -13.00 -0.81 9.81
C ILE A 34 -12.88 -2.21 10.39
N ILE A 35 -11.79 -2.91 10.06
CA ILE A 35 -11.52 -4.21 10.68
C ILE A 35 -11.08 -4.04 12.13
N ASN A 36 -11.97 -4.40 13.05
CA ASN A 36 -11.81 -4.24 14.48
C ASN A 36 -12.35 -5.46 15.24
N PHE A 37 -12.39 -5.36 16.58
CA PHE A 37 -12.79 -6.47 17.44
C PHE A 37 -14.22 -6.97 17.24
N ALA A 38 -15.12 -6.13 16.73
CA ALA A 38 -16.45 -6.55 16.32
C ALA A 38 -16.39 -7.57 15.17
N ASP A 39 -15.55 -7.35 14.15
CA ASP A 39 -15.38 -8.29 13.04
C ASP A 39 -14.83 -9.63 13.49
N PHE A 40 -13.81 -9.60 14.36
CA PHE A 40 -13.28 -10.84 14.92
C PHE A 40 -14.30 -11.57 15.78
N ALA A 41 -15.21 -10.86 16.46
CA ALA A 41 -16.29 -11.53 17.18
C ALA A 41 -17.21 -12.28 16.21
N VAL A 42 -17.63 -11.65 15.10
CA VAL A 42 -18.44 -12.31 14.06
C VAL A 42 -17.69 -13.48 13.41
N PHE A 43 -16.40 -13.30 13.12
CA PHE A 43 -15.51 -14.34 12.63
C PHE A 43 -15.44 -15.53 13.62
N ALA A 44 -15.19 -15.25 14.90
CA ALA A 44 -15.05 -16.25 15.94
C ALA A 44 -16.35 -17.04 16.17
N GLU A 45 -17.51 -16.40 15.99
CA GLU A 45 -18.80 -17.09 16.00
C GLU A 45 -18.93 -18.13 14.88
N ASN A 46 -18.22 -17.96 13.76
CA ASN A 46 -18.24 -18.87 12.62
C ASN A 46 -17.04 -19.82 12.56
N TRP A 47 -16.06 -19.67 13.46
CA TRP A 47 -14.84 -20.47 13.49
C TRP A 47 -15.09 -21.97 13.43
N GLN A 48 -14.43 -22.64 12.49
CA GLN A 48 -14.54 -24.09 12.20
C GLN A 48 -15.94 -24.60 11.83
N LYS A 49 -16.89 -23.71 11.51
CA LYS A 49 -18.14 -24.14 10.87
C LYS A 49 -17.86 -24.55 9.42
N SER A 50 -18.77 -25.35 8.85
CA SER A 50 -18.76 -25.70 7.43
C SER A 50 -20.16 -25.51 6.86
N GLY A 51 -20.24 -25.04 5.62
CA GLY A 51 -21.49 -24.66 4.96
C GLY A 51 -21.26 -23.58 3.91
N THR A 52 -22.31 -23.20 3.20
CA THR A 52 -22.26 -22.11 2.21
C THR A 52 -22.66 -20.79 2.86
N GLY A 53 -21.99 -19.70 2.52
CA GLY A 53 -22.34 -18.35 2.98
C GLY A 53 -22.08 -18.13 4.48
N LEU A 54 -21.02 -18.74 5.02
CA LEU A 54 -20.57 -18.47 6.37
C LEU A 54 -19.89 -17.09 6.41
N ALA A 55 -20.25 -16.27 7.40
CA ALA A 55 -19.51 -15.03 7.64
C ALA A 55 -18.07 -15.39 8.05
N GLY A 56 -17.09 -14.87 7.33
CA GLY A 56 -15.68 -15.19 7.53
C GLY A 56 -15.13 -16.35 6.71
N ASP A 57 -15.87 -16.92 5.75
CA ASP A 57 -15.33 -17.83 4.72
C ASP A 57 -14.93 -16.98 3.50
N PHE A 58 -13.74 -16.38 3.57
CA PHE A 58 -13.27 -15.38 2.62
C PHE A 58 -12.71 -15.99 1.34
N ASP A 59 -12.40 -17.30 1.35
CA ASP A 59 -11.89 -18.03 0.19
C ASP A 59 -12.93 -18.96 -0.47
N ASP A 60 -14.20 -18.85 -0.05
CA ASP A 60 -15.35 -19.65 -0.52
C ASP A 60 -15.09 -21.18 -0.45
N SER A 61 -14.24 -21.64 0.47
CA SER A 61 -13.91 -23.06 0.63
C SER A 61 -15.06 -23.87 1.25
N GLY A 62 -16.09 -23.18 1.76
CA GLY A 62 -17.21 -23.77 2.49
C GLY A 62 -16.88 -24.04 3.95
N LYS A 63 -15.79 -23.44 4.47
CA LYS A 63 -15.30 -23.58 5.85
C LYS A 63 -14.66 -22.28 6.30
N VAL A 64 -14.88 -21.92 7.57
CA VAL A 64 -14.11 -20.85 8.21
C VAL A 64 -12.93 -21.48 8.96
N ASP A 65 -11.72 -21.35 8.42
CA ASP A 65 -10.51 -21.95 8.94
C ASP A 65 -9.29 -21.01 8.99
N PHE A 66 -8.09 -21.57 9.13
CA PHE A 66 -6.87 -20.80 9.30
C PHE A 66 -6.54 -19.90 8.10
N ASN A 67 -6.95 -20.26 6.88
CA ASN A 67 -6.77 -19.40 5.71
C ASN A 67 -7.56 -18.10 5.87
N ASP A 68 -8.80 -18.20 6.35
CA ASP A 68 -9.64 -17.04 6.59
C ASP A 68 -9.17 -16.18 7.75
N LEU A 69 -8.68 -16.80 8.83
CA LEU A 69 -8.09 -16.07 9.94
C LEU A 69 -6.83 -15.31 9.50
N ALA A 70 -6.01 -15.92 8.64
CA ALA A 70 -4.84 -15.25 8.08
C ALA A 70 -5.27 -14.06 7.21
N TYR A 71 -6.34 -14.20 6.44
CA TYR A 71 -6.95 -13.12 5.67
C TYR A 71 -7.43 -11.98 6.59
N LEU A 72 -8.31 -12.26 7.57
CA LEU A 72 -8.78 -11.27 8.54
C LEU A 72 -7.62 -10.58 9.28
N SER A 73 -6.64 -11.37 9.76
CA SER A 73 -5.48 -10.85 10.49
C SER A 73 -4.59 -9.98 9.63
N TYR A 74 -4.45 -10.30 8.33
CA TYR A 74 -3.75 -9.43 7.40
C TYR A 74 -4.42 -8.06 7.39
N TYR A 75 -5.73 -7.99 7.14
CA TYR A 75 -6.47 -6.73 7.09
C TYR A 75 -6.47 -5.96 8.40
N TRP A 76 -6.73 -6.66 9.51
CA TRP A 76 -6.68 -6.09 10.87
C TRP A 76 -5.33 -5.46 11.18
N LEU A 77 -4.24 -6.18 10.91
CA LEU A 77 -2.89 -5.73 11.27
C LEU A 77 -2.33 -4.72 10.26
N THR A 78 -2.90 -4.62 9.06
CA THR A 78 -2.61 -3.57 8.09
C THR A 78 -3.45 -2.32 8.35
N ALA A 79 -3.41 -1.77 9.57
CA ALA A 79 -4.03 -0.51 10.01
C ALA A 79 -3.68 0.76 9.16
N GLN A 80 -3.11 0.57 7.97
CA GLN A 80 -2.94 1.54 6.90
C GLN A 80 -4.18 1.69 6.01
N TRP A 81 -5.30 1.01 6.29
CA TRP A 81 -6.50 1.10 5.46
C TRP A 81 -7.12 2.49 5.38
N GLU A 82 -7.05 3.28 6.46
CA GLU A 82 -7.43 4.70 6.44
C GLU A 82 -6.74 5.44 5.28
N CYS A 83 -5.49 5.09 4.99
CA CYS A 83 -4.70 5.71 3.93
C CYS A 83 -4.92 5.08 2.56
N ARG A 84 -5.49 3.87 2.48
CA ARG A 84 -5.81 3.26 1.19
C ARG A 84 -6.99 3.94 0.50
N LYS A 85 -8.01 4.38 1.26
CA LYS A 85 -9.13 5.16 0.72
C LYS A 85 -8.66 6.50 0.10
N ILE A 86 -7.50 6.98 0.54
CA ILE A 86 -6.90 8.27 0.16
C ILE A 86 -6.03 8.20 -1.12
N ASP A 87 -5.67 7.00 -1.60
CA ASP A 87 -5.07 6.79 -2.93
C ASP A 87 -6.18 6.89 -4.00
N LEU A 88 -6.47 8.12 -4.39
CA LEU A 88 -7.62 8.50 -5.22
C LEU A 88 -7.41 8.17 -6.70
N ASP A 89 -6.15 8.03 -7.14
CA ASP A 89 -5.81 7.61 -8.50
C ASP A 89 -5.43 6.13 -8.63
N TYR A 90 -5.43 5.40 -7.51
CA TYR A 90 -5.07 3.98 -7.40
C TYR A 90 -3.66 3.64 -7.90
N SER A 91 -2.74 4.61 -7.84
CA SER A 91 -1.34 4.40 -8.22
C SER A 91 -0.57 3.56 -7.20
N GLY A 92 -1.17 3.27 -6.03
CA GLY A 92 -0.47 2.79 -4.85
C GLY A 92 0.28 3.93 -4.14
N LEU A 93 0.17 5.16 -4.64
CA LEU A 93 0.80 6.36 -4.13
C LEU A 93 -0.23 7.27 -3.40
N ILE A 94 0.20 8.01 -2.36
CA ILE A 94 -0.58 9.13 -1.83
C ILE A 94 0.32 10.33 -2.02
N ASP A 95 0.10 11.07 -3.09
CA ASP A 95 0.95 12.18 -3.49
C ASP A 95 0.12 13.36 -4.05
N PHE A 96 0.78 14.23 -4.81
CA PHE A 96 0.14 15.42 -5.34
C PHE A 96 -0.94 15.09 -6.36
N SER A 97 -0.87 13.94 -7.04
CA SER A 97 -1.88 13.48 -8.00
C SER A 97 -3.20 13.21 -7.28
N ASP A 98 -3.15 12.54 -6.14
CA ASP A 98 -4.31 12.34 -5.27
C ASP A 98 -4.87 13.67 -4.77
N PHE A 99 -3.99 14.60 -4.38
CA PHE A 99 -4.43 15.90 -3.92
C PHE A 99 -5.17 16.69 -5.00
N VAL A 100 -4.76 16.58 -6.27
CA VAL A 100 -5.47 17.21 -7.39
C VAL A 100 -6.88 16.65 -7.53
N ILE A 101 -7.05 15.33 -7.36
CA ILE A 101 -8.38 14.70 -7.38
C ILE A 101 -9.21 15.15 -6.17
N PHE A 102 -8.61 15.17 -4.98
CA PHE A 102 -9.25 15.66 -3.75
C PHE A 102 -9.70 17.12 -3.90
N ALA A 103 -8.85 17.97 -4.46
CA ALA A 103 -9.15 19.40 -4.66
C ALA A 103 -10.31 19.63 -5.65
N ASP A 104 -10.52 18.73 -6.61
CA ASP A 104 -11.68 18.76 -7.52
C ASP A 104 -13.00 18.48 -6.78
N CYS A 105 -12.94 17.69 -5.70
CA CYS A 105 -14.06 17.37 -4.82
C CYS A 105 -14.29 18.39 -3.70
N TRP A 106 -13.37 19.33 -3.47
CA TRP A 106 -13.35 20.19 -2.28
C TRP A 106 -14.64 21.00 -2.09
N LEU A 107 -15.23 20.95 -0.88
CA LEU A 107 -16.48 21.62 -0.49
C LEU A 107 -17.70 21.21 -1.32
N SER A 108 -17.69 20.00 -1.88
CA SER A 108 -18.87 19.39 -2.49
C SER A 108 -19.63 18.54 -1.46
N SER A 109 -20.91 18.30 -1.72
CA SER A 109 -21.76 17.42 -0.91
C SER A 109 -22.53 16.46 -1.80
N ASP A 110 -23.12 15.40 -1.25
CA ASP A 110 -23.92 14.43 -2.02
C ASP A 110 -24.93 15.13 -2.95
N GLY A 111 -25.03 14.61 -4.17
CA GLY A 111 -25.80 15.19 -5.28
C GLY A 111 -25.12 16.33 -6.04
N SER A 112 -23.98 16.85 -5.58
CA SER A 112 -23.21 17.87 -6.32
C SER A 112 -22.45 17.26 -7.51
N PRO A 113 -22.29 17.98 -8.64
CA PRO A 113 -21.58 17.45 -9.83
C PRO A 113 -20.13 17.02 -9.56
N ASN A 114 -19.50 17.62 -8.55
CA ASN A 114 -18.10 17.39 -8.19
C ASN A 114 -17.94 16.47 -6.97
N TYR A 115 -19.04 16.04 -6.34
CA TYR A 115 -18.98 15.10 -5.23
C TYR A 115 -18.58 13.72 -5.76
N LYS A 116 -17.60 13.12 -5.09
CA LYS A 116 -17.18 11.75 -5.31
C LYS A 116 -17.08 11.09 -3.95
N THR A 117 -17.75 9.96 -3.77
CA THR A 117 -17.77 9.22 -2.50
C THR A 117 -16.36 8.84 -2.03
N ASN A 118 -15.40 8.66 -2.94
CA ASN A 118 -14.03 8.38 -2.54
C ASN A 118 -13.25 9.60 -2.02
N CYS A 119 -13.78 10.83 -2.13
CA CYS A 119 -13.19 12.04 -1.56
C CYS A 119 -13.73 12.38 -0.16
N ASP A 120 -14.80 11.70 0.25
CA ASP A 120 -15.48 11.81 1.54
C ASP A 120 -14.98 10.64 2.41
N PHE A 121 -13.98 10.93 3.23
CA PHE A 121 -13.20 9.94 3.98
C PHE A 121 -13.80 9.61 5.35
N ASP A 122 -14.70 10.44 5.87
CA ASP A 122 -15.43 10.17 7.11
C ASP A 122 -16.93 9.87 6.90
N ASP A 123 -17.35 9.74 5.64
CA ASP A 123 -18.67 9.29 5.19
C ASP A 123 -19.81 10.19 5.73
N ASP A 124 -19.60 11.50 5.78
CA ASP A 124 -20.57 12.49 6.30
C ASP A 124 -21.41 13.20 5.22
N ASP A 125 -21.28 12.72 3.97
CA ASP A 125 -21.89 13.24 2.75
C ASP A 125 -21.36 14.63 2.32
N ILE A 126 -20.25 15.12 2.90
CA ILE A 126 -19.62 16.41 2.60
C ILE A 126 -18.10 16.27 2.54
N VAL A 127 -17.48 16.77 1.47
CA VAL A 127 -16.01 16.84 1.38
C VAL A 127 -15.52 18.15 2.00
N ASP A 128 -15.01 18.11 3.22
CA ASP A 128 -14.61 19.27 4.01
C ASP A 128 -13.24 19.13 4.73
N ILE A 129 -13.02 19.96 5.75
CA ILE A 129 -11.78 20.01 6.51
C ILE A 129 -11.45 18.71 7.25
N TYR A 130 -12.44 17.89 7.60
CA TYR A 130 -12.23 16.59 8.23
C TYR A 130 -11.61 15.60 7.24
N ASP A 131 -12.06 15.61 5.98
CA ASP A 131 -11.45 14.84 4.89
C ASP A 131 -10.04 15.30 4.58
N LEU A 132 -9.83 16.62 4.47
CA LEU A 132 -8.49 17.15 4.25
C LEU A 132 -7.54 16.75 5.39
N LYS A 133 -8.04 16.67 6.63
CA LYS A 133 -7.25 16.20 7.76
C LYS A 133 -6.91 14.72 7.63
N ALA A 134 -7.86 13.87 7.24
CA ALA A 134 -7.60 12.45 6.96
C ALA A 134 -6.56 12.30 5.84
N PHE A 135 -6.76 13.01 4.73
CA PHE A 135 -5.84 13.09 3.60
C PHE A 135 -4.42 13.48 4.05
N CYS A 136 -4.29 14.59 4.77
CA CYS A 136 -3.01 15.08 5.30
C CYS A 136 -2.37 14.08 6.26
N ASN A 137 -3.14 13.44 7.14
CA ASN A 137 -2.60 12.44 8.05
C ASN A 137 -1.93 11.30 7.27
N CYS A 138 -2.54 10.86 6.18
CA CYS A 138 -2.00 9.78 5.36
C CYS A 138 -0.86 10.21 4.45
N TRP A 139 -0.96 11.39 3.84
CA TRP A 139 0.13 11.98 3.08
C TRP A 139 1.38 12.20 3.95
N LEU A 140 1.19 12.68 5.18
CA LEU A 140 2.29 13.00 6.10
C LEU A 140 2.79 11.79 6.92
N LYS A 141 1.97 10.75 7.13
CA LYS A 141 2.35 9.53 7.91
C LYS A 141 3.48 8.73 7.28
N GLY A 142 3.90 9.02 6.04
CA GLY A 142 5.15 8.47 5.56
C GLY A 142 5.62 9.13 4.29
N THR A 143 6.64 9.99 4.41
CA THR A 143 7.63 10.05 3.32
C THR A 143 8.08 8.63 3.06
N ARG A 144 7.65 8.07 1.92
CA ARG A 144 8.07 6.75 1.45
C ARG A 144 9.60 6.66 1.45
N PRO A 145 10.16 5.46 1.42
CA PRO A 145 11.58 5.24 1.18
C PRO A 145 12.19 6.18 0.11
N GLN A 146 11.50 6.42 -1.01
CA GLN A 146 11.95 7.36 -2.03
C GLN A 146 12.00 8.81 -1.54
N GLY A 147 11.02 9.27 -0.75
CA GLY A 147 11.04 10.60 -0.15
C GLY A 147 12.17 10.76 0.87
N ILE A 148 12.48 9.70 1.63
CA ILE A 148 13.65 9.66 2.50
C ILE A 148 14.95 9.71 1.67
N TRP A 149 14.99 8.96 0.58
CA TRP A 149 16.12 8.92 -0.35
C TRP A 149 16.41 10.29 -0.98
N GLU A 150 15.40 10.99 -1.49
CA GLU A 150 15.59 12.32 -2.08
C GLU A 150 16.07 13.34 -1.05
N GLN A 151 15.57 13.27 0.19
CA GLN A 151 16.04 14.14 1.28
C GLN A 151 17.49 13.82 1.69
N PHE A 152 17.86 12.54 1.70
CA PHE A 152 19.22 12.07 1.92
C PHE A 152 20.17 12.59 0.83
N LYS A 153 19.81 12.44 -0.46
CA LYS A 153 20.57 13.00 -1.59
C LYS A 153 20.75 14.51 -1.48
N ALA A 154 19.68 15.23 -1.14
CA ALA A 154 19.74 16.67 -0.95
C ALA A 154 20.70 17.07 0.19
N ALA A 155 20.72 16.32 1.30
CA ALA A 155 21.65 16.55 2.39
C ALA A 155 23.12 16.30 1.97
N LEU A 156 23.39 15.22 1.24
CA LEU A 156 24.72 14.95 0.68
C LEU A 156 25.18 16.03 -0.30
N ALA A 157 24.29 16.48 -1.19
CA ALA A 157 24.57 17.57 -2.14
C ALA A 157 24.87 18.90 -1.42
N ALA A 158 24.29 19.13 -0.25
CA ALA A 158 24.58 20.29 0.60
C ALA A 158 25.86 20.13 1.44
N GLY A 159 26.47 18.93 1.49
CA GLY A 159 27.57 18.60 2.39
C GLY A 159 27.14 18.52 3.87
N ASP A 160 25.84 18.36 4.14
CA ASP A 160 25.26 18.30 5.49
C ASP A 160 25.25 16.84 5.99
N ILE A 161 26.39 16.40 6.51
CA ILE A 161 26.60 15.02 6.99
C ILE A 161 25.66 14.69 8.15
N ASP A 162 25.44 15.62 9.08
CA ASP A 162 24.56 15.40 10.23
C ASP A 162 23.13 15.11 9.80
N ARG A 163 22.62 15.89 8.84
CA ARG A 163 21.30 15.65 8.28
C ARG A 163 21.26 14.37 7.44
N ALA A 164 22.28 14.10 6.63
CA ALA A 164 22.34 12.88 5.81
C ALA A 164 22.27 11.61 6.68
N VAL A 165 23.04 11.57 7.76
CA VAL A 165 23.08 10.44 8.72
C VAL A 165 21.76 10.29 9.47
N SER A 166 20.98 11.37 9.67
CA SER A 166 19.67 11.30 10.34
C SER A 166 18.63 10.43 9.60
N PHE A 167 18.86 10.16 8.31
CA PHE A 167 18.02 9.27 7.50
C PHE A 167 18.39 7.79 7.63
N PHE A 168 19.50 7.46 8.30
CA PHE A 168 19.91 6.06 8.51
C PHE A 168 19.29 5.47 9.78
N ALA A 169 19.16 4.15 9.79
CA ALA A 169 18.75 3.43 10.99
C ALA A 169 19.85 3.58 12.06
N VAL A 170 19.43 3.69 13.34
CA VAL A 170 20.34 4.02 14.45
C VAL A 170 21.55 3.08 14.55
N PHE A 171 21.40 1.82 14.16
CA PHE A 171 22.45 0.81 14.25
C PHE A 171 23.49 0.86 13.12
N VAL A 172 23.27 1.62 12.04
CA VAL A 172 24.26 1.86 10.96
C VAL A 172 24.70 3.32 10.83
N ALA A 173 24.01 4.23 11.53
CA ALA A 173 24.22 5.68 11.37
C ALA A 173 25.67 6.12 11.62
N ASP A 174 26.34 5.57 12.65
CA ASP A 174 27.72 5.93 12.98
C ASP A 174 28.73 5.42 11.93
N ASP A 175 28.52 4.22 11.38
CA ASP A 175 29.39 3.66 10.33
C ASP A 175 29.34 4.54 9.06
N TYR A 176 28.14 4.96 8.65
CA TYR A 176 27.99 5.86 7.49
C TYR A 176 28.50 7.27 7.77
N ARG A 177 28.40 7.76 9.01
CA ARG A 177 28.98 9.05 9.41
C ARG A 177 30.49 9.06 9.19
N ASP A 178 31.18 8.01 9.60
CA ASP A 178 32.63 7.90 9.42
C ASP A 178 33.02 7.86 7.94
N ILE A 179 32.31 7.06 7.13
CA ILE A 179 32.50 7.00 5.67
C ILE A 179 32.28 8.38 5.02
N PHE A 180 31.20 9.08 5.39
CA PHE A 180 30.91 10.39 4.82
C PHE A 180 31.92 11.46 5.24
N ASN A 181 32.46 11.39 6.45
CA ASN A 181 33.55 12.28 6.88
C ASN A 181 34.84 12.02 6.07
N GLU A 182 35.21 10.75 5.89
CA GLU A 182 36.40 10.36 5.11
C GLU A 182 36.29 10.76 3.62
N HIS A 183 35.08 10.81 3.08
CA HIS A 183 34.80 11.14 1.68
C HIS A 183 34.03 12.45 1.51
N SER A 184 34.18 13.38 2.47
CA SER A 184 33.45 14.66 2.49
C SER A 184 33.66 15.50 1.23
N ASP A 185 34.83 15.39 0.60
CA ASP A 185 35.18 16.06 -0.66
C ASP A 185 34.42 15.52 -1.89
N LYS A 186 33.83 14.32 -1.79
CA LYS A 186 33.16 13.62 -2.90
C LYS A 186 31.64 13.52 -2.74
N LEU A 187 31.06 13.99 -1.64
CA LEU A 187 29.63 13.81 -1.36
C LEU A 187 28.73 14.47 -2.40
N GLN A 188 29.11 15.65 -2.91
CA GLN A 188 28.34 16.36 -3.92
C GLN A 188 28.30 15.61 -5.25
N SER A 189 29.45 15.09 -5.71
CA SER A 189 29.50 14.27 -6.92
C SER A 189 28.78 12.95 -6.74
N LEU A 190 28.91 12.33 -5.56
CA LEU A 190 28.20 11.10 -5.23
C LEU A 190 26.68 11.30 -5.32
N ALA A 191 26.16 12.37 -4.71
CA ALA A 191 24.73 12.70 -4.73
C ALA A 191 24.20 12.96 -6.16
N ALA A 192 25.02 13.57 -7.03
CA ALA A 192 24.67 13.80 -8.43
C ALA A 192 24.62 12.50 -9.27
N ASP A 193 25.43 11.50 -8.91
CA ASP A 193 25.50 10.22 -9.62
C ASP A 193 24.45 9.19 -9.13
N MET A 194 23.85 9.42 -7.96
CA MET A 194 22.74 8.61 -7.43
C MET A 194 21.48 8.78 -8.28
N GLY A 195 21.10 7.74 -9.03
CA GLY A 195 19.95 7.76 -9.91
C GLY A 195 18.64 7.43 -9.20
N GLN A 196 17.77 6.72 -9.92
CA GLN A 196 16.41 6.41 -9.50
C GLN A 196 16.38 5.08 -8.71
N LEU A 197 15.53 5.04 -7.69
CA LEU A 197 15.18 3.82 -6.98
C LEU A 197 14.04 3.09 -7.71
N THR A 198 14.23 1.82 -8.02
CA THR A 198 13.18 0.93 -8.55
C THR A 198 12.77 -0.03 -7.44
N LEU A 199 11.46 -0.12 -7.13
CA LEU A 199 11.00 -0.99 -6.05
C LEU A 199 11.12 -2.46 -6.47
N GLU A 200 11.87 -3.25 -5.70
CA GLU A 200 12.01 -4.69 -5.92
C GLU A 200 11.11 -5.48 -4.98
N TYR A 201 11.11 -5.12 -3.70
CA TYR A 201 10.37 -5.83 -2.66
C TYR A 201 9.88 -4.86 -1.61
N ARG A 202 8.65 -5.07 -1.13
CA ARG A 202 8.12 -4.31 0.00
C ARG A 202 7.34 -5.23 0.92
N ASP A 203 7.64 -5.12 2.20
CA ASP A 203 6.87 -5.60 3.33
C ASP A 203 6.50 -4.40 4.23
N ARG A 204 5.70 -4.65 5.27
CA ARG A 204 5.17 -3.64 6.19
C ARG A 204 6.25 -2.67 6.70
N ASP A 205 7.37 -3.22 7.16
CA ASP A 205 8.46 -2.51 7.83
C ASP A 205 9.76 -2.52 7.03
N ILE A 206 9.80 -3.18 5.86
CA ILE A 206 11.00 -3.30 5.03
C ILE A 206 10.66 -2.95 3.59
N ALA A 207 11.50 -2.14 2.95
CA ALA A 207 11.42 -1.92 1.51
C ALA A 207 12.80 -2.03 0.88
N VAL A 208 12.91 -2.83 -0.16
CA VAL A 208 14.14 -3.05 -0.92
C VAL A 208 13.96 -2.44 -2.29
N TYR A 209 14.92 -1.59 -2.65
CA TYR A 209 14.99 -0.94 -3.94
C TYR A 209 16.27 -1.30 -4.65
N GLU A 210 16.23 -1.27 -5.97
CA GLU A 210 17.40 -1.26 -6.81
C GLU A 210 17.73 0.19 -7.19
N LEU A 211 18.88 0.69 -6.72
CA LEU A 211 19.41 2.00 -7.09
C LEU A 211 20.17 1.90 -8.40
N SER A 212 19.66 2.56 -9.42
CA SER A 212 20.41 2.81 -10.65
C SER A 212 21.35 4.01 -10.50
N ASN A 213 22.51 4.02 -11.14
CA ASN A 213 23.25 5.28 -11.33
C ASN A 213 22.53 6.18 -12.36
N ALA A 214 22.95 7.45 -12.49
CA ALA A 214 22.37 8.38 -13.46
C ALA A 214 22.39 7.89 -14.92
N ALA A 215 23.26 6.92 -15.25
CA ALA A 215 23.34 6.30 -16.57
C ALA A 215 22.52 5.00 -16.72
N GLY A 216 21.87 4.52 -15.65
CA GLY A 216 21.07 3.28 -15.65
C GLY A 216 21.87 1.98 -15.70
N ASN A 217 23.18 1.99 -15.43
CA ASN A 217 24.09 0.88 -15.73
C ASN A 217 24.64 0.13 -14.52
N LEU A 218 24.45 0.66 -13.32
CA LEU A 218 24.90 0.04 -12.07
C LEU A 218 23.75 -0.02 -11.11
N PHE A 219 23.59 -1.17 -10.49
CA PHE A 219 22.47 -1.50 -9.61
C PHE A 219 23.00 -1.90 -8.24
N PHE A 220 22.58 -1.15 -7.22
CA PHE A 220 22.92 -1.42 -5.83
C PHE A 220 21.63 -1.57 -5.01
N PRO A 221 21.51 -2.59 -4.16
CA PRO A 221 20.35 -2.71 -3.30
C PRO A 221 20.38 -1.60 -2.24
N VAL A 222 19.27 -0.87 -2.10
CA VAL A 222 19.04 0.07 -1.00
C VAL A 222 17.89 -0.49 -0.17
N VAL A 223 18.18 -0.77 1.10
CA VAL A 223 17.22 -1.35 2.03
C VAL A 223 16.76 -0.26 2.99
N PHE A 224 15.46 -0.10 3.10
CA PHE A 224 14.81 0.75 4.06
C PHE A 224 14.13 -0.10 5.12
N THR A 225 14.16 0.37 6.36
CA THR A 225 13.41 -0.18 7.48
C THR A 225 12.57 0.91 8.14
N MET A 226 11.48 0.53 8.79
CA MET A 226 10.66 1.45 9.57
C MET A 226 11.13 1.44 11.03
N ASP A 227 11.32 2.62 11.63
CA ASP A 227 11.65 2.74 13.06
C ASP A 227 10.40 2.68 13.95
N ASP A 228 10.61 2.69 15.28
CA ASP A 228 9.55 2.63 16.28
C ASP A 228 8.57 3.82 16.21
N GLU A 229 8.94 4.92 15.54
CA GLU A 229 8.10 6.10 15.29
C GLU A 229 7.38 6.01 13.92
N SER A 230 7.41 4.84 13.27
CA SER A 230 6.85 4.62 11.94
C SER A 230 7.51 5.44 10.83
N LYS A 231 8.77 5.84 11.00
CA LYS A 231 9.53 6.59 9.98
C LYS A 231 10.47 5.65 9.22
N TRP A 232 10.50 5.80 7.90
CA TRP A 232 11.44 5.06 7.06
C TRP A 232 12.87 5.55 7.28
N LYS A 233 13.80 4.60 7.35
CA LYS A 233 15.25 4.78 7.56
C LYS A 233 16.04 3.90 6.62
N ILE A 234 17.19 4.39 6.15
CA ILE A 234 18.12 3.61 5.33
C ILE A 234 18.88 2.64 6.24
N ALA A 235 18.73 1.34 5.99
CA ALA A 235 19.44 0.28 6.70
C ALA A 235 20.65 -0.25 5.92
N VAL A 236 20.62 -0.16 4.58
CA VAL A 236 21.71 -0.57 3.68
C VAL A 236 21.79 0.41 2.50
N PHE A 237 23.00 0.91 2.23
CA PHE A 237 23.37 1.79 1.11
C PHE A 237 24.80 1.51 0.62
#